data_AF-A0A6G1VNB6-F1
#
_entry.id   AF-A0A6G1VNB6-F1
#
_cell.length_a   1.000
_cell.length_b   1.000
_cell.length_c   1.000
_cell.angle_alpha   90.00
_cell.angle_beta   90.00
_cell.angle_gamma   90.00
#
_symmetry.space_group_name_H-M   'P 1'
#
loop_
_entity.id
_entity.type
_entity.pdbx_description
1 polymer ?
#
loop_
_entity_poly.entity_id
_entity_poly.type
_entity_poly.pdbx_seq_one_letter_code
_entity_poly.pdbx_strand_id
1 'polypeptide(L)'
;MVKSVETAKQALVDEVEHVSYTNGDPLGNAGSYRKVLEYLYQCAINSLPPSEVVEWICNIYMTHQTDEEYRVFHDRINITTVQ
;
A
#
# COMPACT_ATOMS: atom_id res chain seq x y z
N MET A 1 11.60 -7.36 14.46
CA MET A 1 12.47 -7.70 13.33
C MET A 1 12.42 -6.52 12.37
N VAL A 2 13.55 -5.89 12.04
CA VAL A 2 13.58 -4.80 11.05
C VAL A 2 13.40 -5.45 9.68
N LYS A 3 12.21 -5.31 9.08
CA LYS A 3 11.96 -5.76 7.70
C LYS A 3 12.61 -4.75 6.74
N SER A 4 13.17 -5.18 5.62
CA SER A 4 13.59 -4.24 4.57
C SER A 4 12.39 -3.71 3.79
N VAL A 5 12.57 -2.61 3.04
CA VAL A 5 11.57 -2.12 2.07
C VAL A 5 11.13 -3.25 1.13
N GLU A 6 12.06 -4.03 0.59
CA GLU A 6 11.78 -5.15 -0.31
C GLU A 6 10.95 -6.26 0.35
N THR A 7 11.20 -6.54 1.63
CA THR A 7 10.38 -7.53 2.36
C THR A 7 8.94 -7.04 2.55
N ALA A 8 8.77 -5.74 2.81
CA ALA A 8 7.45 -5.14 2.94
C ALA A 8 6.71 -5.06 1.60
N LYS A 9 7.43 -4.77 0.50
CA LYS A 9 6.89 -4.84 -0.86
C LYS A 9 6.37 -6.23 -1.19
N GLN A 10 7.18 -7.27 -0.98
CA GLN A 10 6.77 -8.64 -1.29
C GLN A 10 5.53 -9.05 -0.49
N ALA A 11 5.46 -8.69 0.80
CA ALA A 11 4.30 -8.99 1.63
C ALA A 11 2.99 -8.34 1.15
N LEU A 12 3.08 -7.18 0.48
CA LEU A 12 1.95 -6.51 -0.15
C LEU A 12 1.59 -7.13 -1.50
N VAL A 13 2.57 -7.47 -2.32
CA VAL A 13 2.34 -8.20 -3.59
C VAL A 13 1.64 -9.53 -3.31
N ASP A 14 2.14 -10.30 -2.34
CA ASP A 14 1.53 -11.56 -1.93
C ASP A 14 0.08 -11.36 -1.45
N GLU A 15 -0.21 -10.26 -0.74
CA GLU A 15 -1.57 -9.92 -0.28
C GLU A 15 -2.51 -9.67 -1.46
N VAL A 16 -2.09 -8.82 -2.41
CA VAL A 16 -2.90 -8.48 -3.59
C VAL A 16 -3.20 -9.73 -4.44
N GLU A 17 -2.20 -10.58 -4.63
CA GLU A 17 -2.34 -11.77 -5.47
C GLU A 17 -3.22 -12.86 -4.83
N HIS A 18 -3.17 -13.01 -3.50
CA HIS A 18 -3.79 -14.15 -2.82
C HIS A 18 -5.03 -13.79 -2.00
N VAL A 19 -5.30 -12.50 -1.77
CA VAL A 19 -6.35 -12.02 -0.86
C VAL A 19 -7.31 -11.08 -1.59
N SER A 20 -8.02 -11.65 -2.56
CA SER A 20 -8.90 -10.93 -3.50
C SER A 20 -9.96 -10.03 -2.87
N TYR A 21 -10.44 -10.34 -1.66
CA TYR A 21 -11.44 -9.51 -0.95
C TYR A 21 -10.87 -8.19 -0.39
N THR A 22 -9.55 -8.01 -0.42
CA THR A 22 -8.88 -6.80 0.09
C THR A 22 -8.66 -5.75 -0.99
N ASN A 23 -8.94 -6.09 -2.24
CA ASN A 23 -8.61 -5.26 -3.39
C ASN A 23 -9.47 -3.99 -3.50
N GLY A 24 -10.75 -4.05 -3.17
CA GLY A 24 -11.66 -2.89 -3.23
C GLY A 24 -11.41 -1.86 -2.12
N ASP A 25 -11.07 -2.32 -0.91
CA ASP A 25 -10.69 -1.44 0.21
C ASP A 25 -9.58 -2.07 1.07
N PRO A 26 -8.30 -1.93 0.68
CA PRO A 26 -7.18 -2.51 1.41
C PRO A 26 -7.03 -1.95 2.83
N LEU A 27 -7.47 -0.71 3.03
CA LEU A 27 -7.40 -0.04 4.32
C LEU A 27 -8.59 -0.39 5.23
N GLY A 28 -9.65 -1.00 4.69
CA GLY A 28 -10.79 -1.53 5.43
C GLY A 28 -10.52 -2.88 6.10
N ASN A 29 -9.45 -3.57 5.71
CA ASN A 29 -9.02 -4.83 6.32
C ASN A 29 -7.82 -4.62 7.25
N ALA A 30 -7.90 -5.13 8.48
CA ALA A 30 -6.83 -4.96 9.48
C ALA A 30 -5.48 -5.59 9.06
N GLY A 31 -5.51 -6.73 8.36
CA GLY A 31 -4.30 -7.43 7.88
C GLY A 31 -3.61 -6.65 6.77
N SER A 32 -4.36 -6.26 5.74
CA SER A 32 -3.84 -5.50 4.61
C SER A 32 -3.42 -4.09 5.04
N TYR A 33 -4.21 -3.43 5.89
CA TYR A 33 -3.87 -2.14 6.49
C TYR A 33 -2.52 -2.18 7.22
N ARG A 34 -2.29 -3.21 8.03
CA ARG A 34 -1.01 -3.40 8.73
C ARG A 34 0.15 -3.54 7.74
N LYS A 35 -0.02 -4.28 6.65
CA LYS A 35 1.01 -4.46 5.63
C LYS A 35 1.32 -3.15 4.90
N VAL A 36 0.28 -2.37 4.58
CA VAL A 36 0.43 -1.02 4.00
C VAL A 36 1.24 -0.14 4.95
N LEU A 37 0.88 -0.07 6.23
CA LEU A 37 1.63 0.71 7.23
C LEU A 37 3.08 0.23 7.39
N GLU A 38 3.31 -1.09 7.41
CA GLU A 38 4.66 -1.65 7.49
C GLU A 38 5.52 -1.20 6.30
N TYR A 39 4.97 -1.17 5.08
CA TYR A 39 5.65 -0.65 3.90
C TYR A 39 5.92 0.86 3.99
N LEU A 40 4.91 1.67 4.31
CA LEU A 40 5.06 3.12 4.46
C LEU A 40 6.12 3.48 5.50
N TYR A 41 6.13 2.78 6.64
CA TYR A 41 7.14 2.95 7.69
C TYR A 41 8.56 2.64 7.19
N GLN A 42 8.74 1.54 6.44
CA GLN A 42 10.05 1.23 5.87
C GLN A 42 10.49 2.28 4.84
N CYS A 43 9.56 2.80 4.04
CA CYS A 43 9.87 3.87 3.09
C CYS A 43 10.31 5.15 3.80
N ALA A 44 9.63 5.52 4.89
CA ALA A 44 10.00 6.69 5.69
C ALA A 44 11.41 6.55 6.31
N ILE A 45 11.74 5.40 6.91
CA ILE A 45 13.09 5.15 7.45
C ILE A 45 14.17 5.26 6.38
N ASN A 46 13.88 4.79 5.17
CA ASN A 46 14.84 4.79 4.06
C ASN A 46 14.79 6.08 3.23
N SER A 47 14.04 7.10 3.67
CA SER A 47 13.91 8.41 3.00
C SER A 47 13.48 8.30 1.53
N LEU A 48 12.60 7.34 1.22
CA LEU A 48 12.03 7.20 -0.12
C LEU A 48 11.06 8.36 -0.40
N PRO A 49 11.04 8.92 -1.63
CA PRO A 49 10.15 10.03 -1.97
C PRO A 49 8.68 9.63 -1.82
N PRO A 50 7.84 10.42 -1.10
CA PRO A 50 6.42 10.13 -0.92
C PRO A 50 5.69 9.85 -2.24
N SER A 51 6.00 10.59 -3.31
CA SER A 51 5.39 10.40 -4.63
C SER A 51 5.65 9.01 -5.21
N GLU A 52 6.88 8.50 -5.10
CA GLU A 52 7.24 7.16 -5.60
C GLU A 52 6.55 6.06 -4.78
N VAL A 53 6.42 6.27 -3.47
CA VAL A 53 5.77 5.34 -2.54
C VAL A 53 4.26 5.25 -2.83
N VAL A 54 3.60 6.41 -2.98
CA VAL A 54 2.18 6.51 -3.31
C VAL A 54 1.90 5.87 -4.68
N GLU A 55 2.69 6.22 -5.70
CA GLU A 55 2.53 5.66 -7.04
C GLU A 55 2.69 4.14 -7.04
N TRP A 56 3.74 3.62 -6.39
CA TRP A 56 3.99 2.18 -6.35
C TRP A 56 2.85 1.42 -5.68
N ILE A 57 2.39 1.87 -4.51
CA ILE A 57 1.34 1.16 -3.77
C ILE A 57 -0.01 1.25 -4.48
N CYS A 58 -0.32 2.37 -5.14
CA CYS A 58 -1.56 2.48 -5.90
C CYS A 58 -1.53 1.56 -7.13
N ASN A 59 -0.39 1.46 -7.81
CA ASN A 59 -0.25 0.62 -9.01
C ASN A 59 -0.48 -0.87 -8.74
N ILE A 60 -0.07 -1.39 -7.57
CA ILE A 60 -0.28 -2.82 -7.26
C ILE A 60 -1.75 -3.16 -7.00
N TYR A 61 -2.56 -2.20 -6.50
CA TYR A 61 -3.99 -2.41 -6.27
C TYR A 61 -4.87 -2.05 -7.48
N MET A 62 -4.35 -1.23 -8.41
CA MET A 62 -5.08 -0.70 -9.57
C MET A 62 -5.71 -1.79 -10.46
N THR A 63 -5.05 -2.94 -10.62
CA THR A 63 -5.55 -4.05 -11.45
C THR A 63 -6.83 -4.69 -10.94
N HIS A 64 -7.25 -4.34 -9.72
CA HIS A 64 -8.38 -4.95 -9.03
C HIS A 64 -9.42 -3.94 -8.53
N GLN A 65 -9.24 -2.66 -8.83
CA GLN A 65 -10.11 -1.56 -8.39
C GLN A 65 -10.83 -0.94 -9.59
N THR A 66 -12.06 -0.50 -9.35
CA THR A 66 -12.73 0.47 -10.22
C THR A 66 -12.06 1.84 -10.11
N ASP A 67 -12.31 2.74 -11.08
CA ASP A 67 -11.76 4.11 -11.06
C ASP A 67 -12.12 4.88 -9.76
N GLU A 68 -13.31 4.65 -9.22
CA GLU A 68 -13.75 5.28 -7.97
C GLU A 68 -13.01 4.71 -6.74
N GLU A 69 -12.86 3.39 -6.65
CA GLU A 69 -12.11 2.73 -5.58
C GLU A 69 -10.64 3.15 -5.61
N TYR A 70 -10.04 3.21 -6.81
CA TYR A 70 -8.69 3.69 -7.01
C TYR A 70 -8.52 5.13 -6.53
N ARG A 71 -9.42 6.04 -6.93
CA ARG A 71 -9.36 7.46 -6.51
C ARG A 71 -9.43 7.60 -4.99
N VAL A 72 -10.37 6.90 -4.34
CA VAL A 72 -10.54 6.95 -2.88
C VAL A 72 -9.32 6.37 -2.18
N PHE A 73 -8.78 5.25 -2.67
CA PHE A 73 -7.59 4.63 -2.12
C PHE A 73 -6.36 5.53 -2.27
N HIS A 74 -6.14 6.09 -3.46
CA HIS A 74 -5.05 7.01 -3.76
C HIS A 74 -5.06 8.22 -2.83
N ASP A 75 -6.21 8.88 -2.65
CA ASP A 75 -6.32 10.04 -1.75
C ASP A 75 -5.98 9.67 -0.29
N ARG A 76 -6.44 8.51 0.18
CA ARG A 76 -6.14 8.03 1.55
C ARG A 76 -4.66 7.73 1.76
N ILE A 77 -4.02 7.10 0.78
CA ILE A 77 -2.57 6.82 0.81
C ILE A 77 -1.76 8.11 0.76
N ASN A 78 -2.14 9.06 -0.10
CA ASN A 78 -1.46 10.34 -0.23
C ASN A 78 -1.50 11.12 1.09
N ILE A 79 -2.64 11.19 1.77
CA ILE A 79 -2.76 11.79 3.11
C ILE A 79 -1.85 11.08 4.12
N THR A 80 -1.77 9.75 4.07
CA THR A 80 -0.99 8.95 5.02
C THR A 80 0.53 9.09 4.81
N THR A 81 0.99 9.51 3.63
CA THR A 81 2.41 9.56 3.27
C THR A 81 3.03 10.97 3.33
N VAL A 82 2.20 12.02 3.36
CA VAL A 82 2.63 13.43 3.32
C VAL A 82 2.67 14.10 4.72
N GLN A 83 2.29 13.38 5.78
CA GLN A 83 2.38 13.85 7.18
C GLN A 83 3.79 13.71 7.76
#